data_AF-A0A1H7BPC7-F1
#
_entry.id   AF-A0A1H7BPC7-F1
#
_cell.length_a   1.000
_cell.length_b   1.000
_cell.length_c   1.000
_cell.angle_alpha   90.00
_cell.angle_beta   90.00
_cell.angle_gamma   90.00
#
_symmetry.space_group_name_H-M   'P 1'
#
loop_
_entity.id
_entity.type
_entity.pdbx_description
1 polymer ?
#
loop_
_entity_poly.entity_id
_entity_poly.type
_entity_poly.pdbx_seq_one_letter_code
_entity_poly.pdbx_strand_id
1 'polypeptide(L)'
;TITQYLRPSERHLPVDRWVKPQEFVDLQNEAQEIGFLGVMSGPLVRSSYRAGRLWATAMRKKGWEIPAALAHIESSGSTRQEASTILAAHN
;
A
#
# COMPACT_ATOMS: atom_id res chain seq x y z
N THR A 1 -2.72 -5.64 0.78
CA THR A 1 -2.92 -4.25 0.31
C THR A 1 -4.30 -3.82 0.69
N ILE A 2 -4.51 -2.52 0.95
CA ILE A 2 -5.81 -1.94 1.31
C ILE A 2 -6.08 -0.81 0.31
N THR A 3 -7.26 -0.81 -0.33
CA THR A 3 -7.55 0.02 -1.51
C THR A 3 -8.98 0.55 -1.54
N GLN A 4 -9.22 1.62 -2.28
CA GLN A 4 -10.55 2.13 -2.61
C GLN A 4 -11.13 1.40 -3.82
N TYR A 5 -12.38 0.97 -3.70
CA TYR A 5 -13.14 0.52 -4.86
C TYR A 5 -13.43 1.70 -5.80
N LEU A 6 -12.98 1.59 -7.05
CA LEU A 6 -13.37 2.48 -8.14
C LEU A 6 -14.32 1.72 -9.05
N ARG A 7 -15.57 2.16 -9.08
CA ARG A 7 -16.62 1.60 -9.93
C ARG A 7 -16.22 1.76 -11.41
N PRO A 8 -16.07 0.67 -12.19
CA PRO A 8 -15.66 0.78 -13.59
C PRO A 8 -16.74 1.38 -14.52
N SER A 9 -18.01 1.09 -14.24
CA SER A 9 -19.16 1.60 -15.00
C SER A 9 -20.46 1.51 -14.20
N GLU A 10 -21.53 2.11 -14.71
CA GLU A 10 -22.87 2.09 -14.10
C GLU A 10 -23.48 0.68 -13.96
N ARG A 11 -22.93 -0.33 -14.65
CA ARG A 11 -23.39 -1.71 -14.54
C ARG A 11 -22.79 -2.46 -13.36
N HIS A 12 -21.79 -1.88 -12.70
CA HIS A 12 -21.12 -2.47 -11.53
C HIS A 12 -21.73 -1.93 -10.23
N LEU A 13 -21.39 -2.57 -9.11
CA LEU A 13 -21.82 -2.15 -7.77
C LEU A 13 -21.56 -0.64 -7.57
N PRO A 14 -22.53 0.13 -7.07
CA PRO A 14 -22.28 1.53 -6.73
C PRO A 14 -21.21 1.62 -5.62
N VAL A 15 -20.47 2.74 -5.63
CA VAL A 15 -19.57 3.04 -4.52
C VAL A 15 -20.43 3.46 -3.33
N ASP A 16 -20.36 2.69 -2.25
CA ASP A 16 -21.09 2.99 -1.01
C ASP A 16 -20.43 4.11 -0.20
N ARG A 17 -19.09 4.11 -0.14
CA ARG A 17 -18.31 5.14 0.56
C ARG A 17 -16.97 5.45 -0.09
N TRP A 18 -16.51 6.68 0.13
CA TRP A 18 -15.18 7.17 -0.21
C TRP A 18 -14.36 7.33 1.07
N VAL A 19 -13.39 6.45 1.26
CA VAL A 19 -12.59 6.38 2.50
C VAL A 19 -11.59 7.54 2.56
N LYS A 20 -11.49 8.23 3.71
CA LYS A 20 -10.56 9.35 3.87
C LYS A 20 -9.11 8.84 3.93
N PRO A 21 -8.11 9.62 3.49
CA PRO A 21 -6.70 9.22 3.60
C PRO A 21 -6.28 8.86 5.03
N GLN A 22 -6.79 9.54 6.07
CA GLN A 22 -6.48 9.20 7.46
C GLN A 22 -6.93 7.79 7.84
N GLU A 23 -8.13 7.36 7.43
CA GLU A 23 -8.63 6.01 7.71
C GLU A 23 -7.75 4.93 7.06
N PHE A 24 -7.15 5.20 5.89
CA PHE A 24 -6.18 4.28 5.28
C PHE A 24 -4.88 4.17 6.09
N VAL A 25 -4.44 5.26 6.74
CA VAL A 25 -3.28 5.24 7.64
C VAL A 25 -3.61 4.44 8.90
N ASP A 26 -4.79 4.65 9.48
CA ASP A 26 -5.22 3.92 10.68
C ASP A 26 -5.29 2.41 10.41
N LEU A 27 -5.90 2.01 9.29
CA LEU A 27 -5.94 0.60 8.85
C LEU A 27 -4.55 0.03 8.53
N GLN A 28 -3.62 0.86 8.04
CA GLN A 28 -2.24 0.43 7.82
C GLN A 28 -1.56 0.10 9.15
N ASN A 29 -1.73 0.95 10.16
CA ASN A 29 -1.16 0.75 11.49
C ASN A 29 -1.75 -0.50 12.14
N GLU A 30 -3.07 -0.67 12.10
CA GLU A 30 -3.75 -1.87 12.63
C GLU A 30 -3.25 -3.15 11.95
N ALA A 31 -3.09 -3.15 10.61
CA ALA A 31 -2.52 -4.30 9.90
C ALA A 31 -1.06 -4.58 10.31
N GLN A 32 -0.27 -3.56 10.61
CA GLN A 32 1.08 -3.75 11.12
C GLN A 32 1.08 -4.33 12.53
N GLU A 33 0.17 -3.89 13.41
CA GLU A 33 -0.03 -4.42 14.76
C GLU A 33 -0.48 -5.89 14.75
N ILE A 34 -1.35 -6.27 13.81
CA ILE A 34 -1.74 -7.68 13.56
C ILE A 34 -0.55 -8.56 13.16
N GLY A 35 0.53 -7.96 12.64
CA GLY A 35 1.76 -8.67 12.27
C GLY A 35 1.94 -8.92 10.77
N PHE A 36 1.19 -8.22 9.90
CA PHE A 36 1.44 -8.31 8.46
C PHE A 36 2.87 -7.84 8.11
N LEU A 37 3.55 -8.65 7.30
CA LEU A 37 4.97 -8.41 7.00
C LEU A 37 5.19 -7.22 6.04
N GLY A 38 4.18 -6.89 5.24
CA GLY A 38 4.17 -5.73 4.37
C GLY A 38 2.75 -5.25 4.14
N VAL A 39 2.54 -3.94 4.27
CA VAL A 39 1.24 -3.30 4.08
C VAL A 39 1.44 -2.09 3.17
N MET A 40 0.55 -1.95 2.19
CA MET A 40 0.38 -0.73 1.41
C MET A 40 -1.09 -0.37 1.43
N SER A 41 -1.37 0.87 1.79
CA SER A 41 -2.71 1.38 2.06
C SER A 41 -2.89 2.75 1.43
N GLY A 42 -3.97 2.91 0.66
CA GLY A 42 -4.31 4.18 0.06
C GLY A 42 -5.36 4.07 -1.04
N PRO A 43 -5.96 5.21 -1.45
CA PRO A 43 -7.08 5.20 -2.38
C PRO A 43 -6.71 4.67 -3.77
N LEU A 44 -5.47 4.88 -4.21
CA LEU A 44 -5.01 4.45 -5.52
C LEU A 44 -4.11 3.21 -5.49
N VAL A 45 -3.78 2.67 -4.31
CA VAL A 45 -3.05 1.40 -4.18
C VAL A 45 -3.80 0.29 -4.94
N ARG A 46 -3.08 -0.65 -5.56
CA ARG A 46 -3.63 -1.85 -6.22
C ARG A 46 -2.88 -3.09 -5.75
N SER A 47 -3.38 -4.28 -6.09
CA SER A 47 -2.77 -5.55 -5.67
C SER A 47 -1.31 -5.70 -6.14
N SER A 48 -1.01 -5.33 -7.39
CA SER A 48 0.33 -5.40 -7.97
C SER A 48 1.16 -4.13 -7.74
N TYR A 49 0.55 -3.06 -7.24
CA TYR A 49 1.23 -1.80 -7.03
C TYR A 49 2.40 -2.00 -6.07
N ARG A 50 3.61 -1.75 -6.58
CA ARG A 50 4.89 -1.90 -5.85
C ARG A 50 5.04 -3.24 -5.13
N ALA A 51 4.50 -4.31 -5.72
CA ALA A 51 4.56 -5.66 -5.14
C ALA A 51 6.00 -6.11 -4.84
N GLY A 52 6.98 -5.71 -5.66
CA GLY A 52 8.40 -5.96 -5.39
C GLY A 52 8.87 -5.35 -4.06
N ARG A 53 8.50 -4.08 -3.77
CA ARG A 53 8.87 -3.42 -2.51
C ARG A 53 8.19 -4.09 -1.31
N LEU A 54 6.94 -4.52 -1.45
CA LEU A 54 6.25 -5.32 -0.43
C LEU A 54 6.97 -6.64 -0.15
N TRP A 55 7.35 -7.35 -1.22
CA TRP A 55 8.12 -8.59 -1.11
C TRP A 55 9.46 -8.35 -0.41
N ALA A 56 10.24 -7.34 -0.82
CA ALA A 56 11.51 -7.00 -0.20
C ALA A 56 11.35 -6.66 1.29
N THR A 57 10.32 -5.88 1.64
CA THR A 57 9.98 -5.58 3.05
C THR A 57 9.72 -6.87 3.85
N ALA A 58 8.96 -7.80 3.28
CA ALA A 58 8.66 -9.07 3.93
C ALA A 58 9.90 -9.97 4.08
N MET A 59 10.77 -10.03 3.08
CA MET A 59 12.07 -10.73 3.14
C MET A 59 12.90 -10.21 4.32
N ARG A 60 13.04 -8.88 4.42
CA ARG A 60 13.77 -8.22 5.51
C ARG A 60 13.19 -8.54 6.88
N LYS A 61 11.86 -8.43 7.05
CA LYS A 61 11.20 -8.77 8.33
C LYS A 61 11.38 -10.24 8.73
N LYS A 62 11.56 -11.14 7.77
CA LYS A 62 11.89 -12.56 8.02
C LYS A 62 13.38 -12.81 8.27
N GLY A 63 14.24 -11.80 8.13
CA GLY A 63 15.69 -11.95 8.19
C GLY A 63 16.28 -12.69 6.98
N TRP A 64 15.57 -12.73 5.87
CA TRP A 64 16.03 -13.39 4.64
C TRP A 64 16.79 -12.42 3.74
N GLU A 65 17.84 -12.92 3.09
CA GLU A 65 18.62 -12.15 2.13
C GLU A 65 17.84 -11.91 0.83
N ILE A 66 17.95 -10.69 0.30
CA ILE A 66 17.45 -10.36 -1.03
C ILE A 66 18.57 -10.66 -2.03
N PRO A 67 18.34 -11.49 -3.07
CA PRO A 67 19.34 -11.76 -4.08
C PRO A 67 19.88 -10.48 -4.71
N ALA A 68 21.18 -10.42 -4.97
CA ALA A 68 21.85 -9.23 -5.52
C ALA A 68 21.17 -8.70 -6.81
N ALA A 69 20.70 -9.60 -7.68
CA ALA A 69 19.97 -9.24 -8.90
C ALA A 69 18.67 -8.45 -8.64
N LEU A 70 18.07 -8.59 -7.46
CA LEU A 70 16.82 -7.96 -7.05
C LEU A 70 17.03 -6.79 -6.07
N ALA A 71 18.26 -6.44 -5.73
CA ALA A 71 18.55 -5.36 -4.77
C ALA A 71 17.93 -4.00 -5.18
N HIS A 72 17.80 -3.76 -6.49
CA HIS A 72 17.18 -2.54 -7.04
C HIS A 72 15.68 -2.39 -6.72
N ILE A 73 14.99 -3.46 -6.29
CA ILE A 73 13.56 -3.42 -5.99
C ILE A 73 13.25 -2.57 -4.75
N GLU A 74 14.21 -2.44 -3.83
CA GLU A 74 14.07 -1.62 -2.62
C GLU A 74 14.03 -0.12 -2.92
N SER A 75 14.66 0.34 -4.01
CA SER A 75 14.96 1.76 -4.24
C SER A 75 13.83 2.59 -4.86
N SER A 76 12.59 2.09 -4.87
CA SER A 76 11.47 2.91 -5.33
C SER A 76 11.15 3.98 -4.27
N GLY A 77 11.22 5.28 -4.62
CA GLY A 77 10.96 6.42 -3.72
C GLY A 77 9.52 6.50 -3.18
N SER A 78 9.08 7.67 -2.69
CA SER A 78 7.67 7.88 -2.34
C SER A 78 6.82 8.11 -3.60
N THR A 79 5.52 7.78 -3.56
CA THR A 79 4.60 8.11 -4.66
C THR A 79 3.25 8.53 -4.08
N ARG A 80 2.46 9.29 -4.84
CA ARG A 80 1.17 9.85 -4.39
C ARG A 80 0.01 8.85 -4.27
N GLN A 81 0.25 7.54 -4.41
CA GLN A 81 -0.83 6.54 -4.29
C GLN A 81 -1.07 6.07 -2.85
N GLU A 82 -0.06 6.15 -1.99
CA GLU A 82 -0.14 5.79 -0.58
C GLU A 82 -0.74 6.95 0.24
N ALA A 83 -1.61 6.64 1.20
CA ALA A 83 -2.35 7.65 1.94
C ALA A 83 -1.46 8.58 2.78
N SER A 84 -0.38 8.05 3.35
CA SER A 84 0.61 8.82 4.10
C SER A 84 1.28 9.91 3.25
N THR A 85 1.54 9.62 1.97
CA THR A 85 2.15 10.59 1.05
C THR A 85 1.16 11.70 0.66
N ILE A 86 -0.13 11.38 0.58
CA ILE A 86 -1.18 12.37 0.33
C ILE A 86 -1.29 13.33 1.51
N LEU A 87 -1.39 12.81 2.74
CA LEU A 87 -1.49 13.65 3.94
C LEU A 87 -0.27 14.55 4.12
N ALA A 88 0.93 14.04 3.87
CA ALA A 88 2.16 14.83 3.97
C ALA A 88 2.24 15.99 2.97
N ALA A 89 1.50 15.94 1.85
CA ALA A 89 1.48 17.01 0.84
C ALA A 89 0.48 18.14 1.16
N HIS A 90 -0.38 17.95 2.16
CA HIS A 90 -1.45 18.89 2.52
C HIS A 90 -1.29 19.49 3.93
N ASN A 91 -0.15 19.25 4.58
CA ASN A 91 0.31 19.89 5.82
C ASN A 91 1.43 20.88 5.51
#